data_AF-A0A926UW37-F1
#
_entry.id   AF-A0A926UW37-F1
#
_cell.length_a   1.000
_cell.length_b   1.000
_cell.length_c   1.000
_cell.angle_alpha   90.00
_cell.angle_beta   90.00
_cell.angle_gamma   90.00
#
_symmetry.space_group_name_H-M   'P 1'
#
loop_
_entity.id
_entity.type
_entity.pdbx_description
1 polymer ?
#
loop_
_entity_poly.entity_id
_entity_poly.type
_entity_poly.pdbx_seq_one_letter_code
_entity_poly.pdbx_strand_id
1 'polypeptide(L)'
;MLSLVPAPKQKEHPDNVIRNGKHEALNVVAIYGANASGKSNLLKAMVTLDMIINLSAKFSSTQKLPYEPFLLRERWNEKPTFYELTFLVGKIRYRYADGATKDMGSMSRWGFEDLR
;
A
#
# COMPACT_ATOMS: atom_id res chain seq x y z
N MET A 1 0.80 9.75 0.47
CA MET A 1 1.07 8.48 1.15
C MET A 1 0.16 8.41 2.37
N LEU A 2 -0.61 7.33 2.54
CA LEU A 2 -1.43 7.12 3.74
C LEU A 2 -0.53 6.49 4.82
N SER A 3 -0.58 7.01 6.04
CA SER A 3 0.19 6.50 7.18
C SER A 3 -0.69 6.44 8.42
N LEU A 4 -0.59 5.33 9.15
CA LEU A 4 -1.23 5.15 10.45
C LEU A 4 -0.23 5.35 11.60
N VAL A 5 0.91 6.00 11.34
CA VAL A 5 1.85 6.39 12.40
C VAL A 5 1.26 7.60 13.15
N PRO A 6 1.10 7.55 14.49
CA PRO A 6 0.59 8.67 15.26
C PRO A 6 1.49 9.90 15.14
N ALA A 7 0.91 11.09 15.24
CA ALA A 7 1.72 12.30 15.33
C ALA A 7 2.53 12.29 16.66
N PRO A 8 3.78 12.81 16.69
CA PRO A 8 4.65 12.79 17.87
C PRO A 8 4.07 13.40 19.15
N LYS A 9 2.98 14.18 19.03
CA LYS A 9 2.25 14.81 20.13
C LYS A 9 0.73 14.71 19.89
N GLN A 10 0.24 13.52 19.53
CA GLN A 10 -1.19 13.26 19.39
C GLN A 10 -1.91 13.58 20.71
N LYS A 11 -2.63 14.71 20.75
CA LYS A 11 -3.42 15.13 21.92
C LYS A 11 -4.89 14.73 21.80
N GLU A 12 -5.37 14.62 20.57
CA GLU A 12 -6.76 14.29 20.26
C GLU A 12 -6.89 12.78 20.13
N HIS A 13 -7.87 12.21 20.84
CA HIS A 13 -8.18 10.77 20.86
C HIS A 13 -6.95 9.89 21.17
N PRO A 14 -6.34 10.02 22.36
CA PRO A 14 -5.22 9.16 22.78
C PRO A 14 -5.59 7.67 22.77
N ASP A 15 -6.88 7.35 23.00
CA ASP A 15 -7.41 5.98 22.97
C ASP A 15 -7.43 5.37 21.55
N ASN A 16 -7.24 6.17 20.51
CA ASN A 16 -7.08 5.71 19.13
C ASN A 16 -5.63 5.29 18.82
N VAL A 17 -4.71 5.34 19.79
CA VAL A 17 -3.32 4.90 19.61
C VAL A 17 -3.13 3.51 20.22
N ILE A 18 -2.84 2.53 19.37
CA ILE A 18 -2.44 1.19 19.80
C ILE A 18 -0.91 1.10 19.91
N ARG A 19 -0.44 0.42 20.94
CA ARG A 19 0.99 0.26 21.24
C ARG A 19 1.38 -1.21 21.21
N ASN A 20 2.47 -1.52 20.51
CA ASN A 20 3.07 -2.85 20.46
C ASN A 20 4.60 -2.74 20.60
N GLY A 21 5.10 -2.87 21.83
CA GLY A 21 6.50 -2.65 22.17
C GLY A 21 6.93 -1.21 21.89
N LYS A 22 7.92 -1.03 21.00
CA LYS A 22 8.43 0.29 20.57
C LYS A 22 7.61 0.95 19.45
N HIS A 23 6.58 0.26 18.95
CA HIS A 23 5.78 0.72 17.83
C HIS A 23 4.43 1.25 18.29
N GLU A 24 4.01 2.35 17.68
CA GLU A 24 2.67 2.92 17.86
C GLU A 24 1.98 3.00 16.49
N ALA A 25 0.67 2.74 16.49
CA ALA A 25 -0.17 2.86 15.30
C ALA A 25 -1.54 3.44 15.67
N LEU A 26 -2.22 4.06 14.72
CA LEU A 26 -3.61 4.49 14.87
C LEU A 26 -4.55 3.30 14.65
N ASN A 27 -5.57 3.16 15.50
CA ASN A 27 -6.58 2.10 15.36
C ASN A 27 -7.53 2.38 14.19
N VAL A 28 -7.86 3.66 13.98
CA VAL A 28 -8.78 4.13 12.94
C VAL A 28 -8.19 5.34 12.21
N VAL A 29 -8.40 5.39 10.89
CA VAL A 29 -8.15 6.55 10.04
C VAL A 29 -9.41 6.88 9.25
N ALA A 30 -9.71 8.16 9.11
CA ALA A 30 -10.84 8.63 8.31
C ALA A 30 -10.35 9.30 7.02
N ILE A 31 -10.98 8.98 5.90
CA ILE A 31 -10.56 9.43 4.56
C ILE A 31 -11.69 10.25 3.94
N TYR A 32 -11.51 11.56 3.92
CA TYR A 32 -12.47 12.52 3.40
C TYR A 32 -11.99 13.17 2.09
N GLY A 33 -12.93 13.65 1.28
CA GLY A 33 -12.63 14.36 0.03
C GLY A 33 -13.86 14.51 -0.86
N ALA A 34 -13.77 15.39 -1.85
CA ALA A 34 -14.86 15.65 -2.81
C ALA A 34 -15.24 14.40 -3.64
N ASN A 35 -16.38 14.44 -4.32
CA ASN A 35 -16.70 13.41 -5.32
C ASN A 35 -15.60 13.36 -6.39
N ALA A 36 -15.32 12.15 -6.89
CA ALA A 36 -14.21 11.88 -7.81
C ALA A 36 -12.78 12.19 -7.28
N SER A 37 -12.59 12.49 -5.99
CA SER A 37 -11.26 12.74 -5.41
C SER A 37 -10.35 11.51 -5.29
N GLY A 38 -10.80 10.33 -5.75
CA GLY A 38 -10.01 9.09 -5.71
C GLY A 38 -10.16 8.23 -4.45
N LYS A 39 -11.10 8.50 -3.54
CA LYS A 39 -11.33 7.68 -2.34
C LYS A 39 -11.62 6.20 -2.69
N SER A 40 -12.52 5.95 -3.64
CA SER A 40 -12.80 4.60 -4.12
C SER A 40 -11.60 3.97 -4.84
N ASN A 41 -10.74 4.77 -5.47
CA ASN A 41 -9.51 4.28 -6.08
C ASN A 41 -8.50 3.80 -5.04
N LEU A 42 -8.42 4.49 -3.90
CA LEU A 42 -7.59 4.04 -2.77
C LEU A 42 -8.08 2.69 -2.23
N LEU A 43 -9.39 2.51 -2.05
CA LEU A 43 -9.95 1.22 -1.62
C LEU A 43 -9.67 0.11 -2.65
N LYS A 44 -9.81 0.38 -3.95
CA LYS A 44 -9.44 -0.56 -5.02
C LYS A 44 -7.96 -0.94 -4.94
N ALA A 45 -7.06 0.02 -4.76
CA ALA A 45 -5.64 -0.23 -4.61
C ALA A 45 -5.33 -1.11 -3.38
N MET A 46 -6.05 -0.95 -2.27
CA MET A 46 -5.92 -1.81 -1.09
C MET A 46 -6.36 -3.26 -1.38
N VAL A 47 -7.48 -3.45 -2.10
CA VAL A 47 -7.94 -4.78 -2.52
C VAL A 47 -6.93 -5.44 -3.46
N THR A 48 -6.36 -4.68 -4.40
CA THR A 48 -5.28 -5.17 -5.28
C THR A 48 -4.05 -5.57 -4.48
N LEU A 49 -3.62 -4.76 -3.52
CA LEU A 49 -2.49 -5.08 -2.63
C LEU A 49 -2.74 -6.37 -1.83
N ASP A 50 -3.94 -6.55 -1.25
CA ASP A 50 -4.30 -7.77 -0.52
C ASP A 50 -4.27 -9.01 -1.44
N MET A 51 -4.83 -8.89 -2.65
CA MET A 51 -4.72 -9.96 -3.65
C MET A 51 -3.27 -10.28 -3.97
N ILE A 52 -2.44 -9.27 -4.24
CA ILE A 52 -1.02 -9.45 -4.56
C ILE A 52 -0.29 -10.15 -3.42
N ILE A 53 -0.50 -9.75 -2.17
CA ILE A 53 0.16 -10.34 -1.00
C ILE A 53 -0.28 -11.81 -0.85
N ASN A 54 -1.58 -12.10 -0.88
CA ASN A 54 -2.11 -13.45 -0.74
C ASN A 54 -1.69 -14.38 -1.88
N LEU A 55 -1.51 -13.82 -3.07
CA LEU A 55 -1.13 -14.55 -4.27
C LEU A 55 0.40 -14.62 -4.47
N SER A 56 1.19 -13.79 -3.79
CA SER A 56 2.65 -13.75 -3.94
C SER A 56 3.32 -15.09 -3.62
N ALA A 57 2.73 -15.91 -2.75
CA ALA A 57 3.19 -17.27 -2.47
C ALA A 57 2.89 -18.29 -3.60
N LYS A 58 1.99 -17.96 -4.53
CA LYS A 58 1.48 -18.84 -5.60
C LYS A 58 1.87 -18.38 -7.02
N PHE A 59 2.35 -17.15 -7.20
CA PHE A 59 2.64 -16.59 -8.52
C PHE A 59 4.00 -17.07 -9.04
N SER A 60 4.00 -17.77 -10.18
CA SER A 60 5.19 -17.90 -11.03
C SER A 60 5.49 -16.54 -11.68
N SER A 61 6.75 -16.32 -12.09
CA SER A 61 7.23 -15.08 -12.75
C SER A 61 6.50 -14.69 -14.05
N THR A 62 5.50 -15.45 -14.47
CA THR A 62 4.78 -15.33 -15.74
C THR A 62 3.32 -14.89 -15.60
N GLN A 63 2.78 -14.80 -14.39
CA GLN A 63 1.36 -14.51 -14.17
C GLN A 63 1.11 -13.00 -14.03
N LYS A 64 0.18 -12.47 -14.84
CA LYS A 64 -0.09 -11.03 -14.98
C LYS A 64 -0.71 -10.46 -13.71
N LEU A 65 -0.13 -9.38 -13.18
CA LEU A 65 -0.75 -8.57 -12.14
C LEU A 65 -1.93 -7.77 -12.70
N PRO A 66 -2.96 -7.46 -11.88
CA PRO A 66 -4.01 -6.52 -12.28
C PRO A 66 -3.38 -5.15 -12.56
N TYR A 67 -3.41 -4.71 -13.83
CA TYR A 67 -2.95 -3.38 -14.24
C TYR A 67 -4.16 -2.46 -14.43
N GLU A 68 -4.33 -1.51 -13.50
CA GLU A 68 -5.30 -0.41 -13.64
C GLU A 68 -4.55 0.90 -13.87
N PRO A 69 -4.36 1.35 -15.12
CA PRO A 69 -3.67 2.61 -15.41
C PRO A 69 -4.47 3.83 -14.92
N PHE A 70 -3.75 4.91 -14.60
CA PHE A 70 -4.38 6.19 -14.30
C PHE A 70 -4.84 6.89 -15.58
N LEU A 71 -6.14 6.78 -15.88
CA LEU A 71 -6.72 7.26 -17.14
C LEU A 71 -7.11 8.76 -17.14
N LEU A 72 -7.09 9.43 -15.98
CA LEU A 72 -7.52 10.84 -15.85
C LEU A 72 -6.48 11.84 -16.36
N ARG A 73 -5.34 11.37 -16.89
CA ARG A 73 -4.30 12.22 -17.48
C ARG A 73 -3.79 11.60 -18.77
N GLU A 74 -3.72 12.43 -19.80
CA GLU A 74 -3.22 12.02 -21.11
C GLU A 74 -1.77 11.49 -20.99
N ARG A 75 -1.46 10.40 -21.71
CA ARG A 75 -0.15 9.70 -21.70
C ARG A 75 0.21 8.99 -20.39
N TRP A 76 -0.73 8.79 -19.47
CA TRP A 76 -0.50 8.03 -18.22
C TRP A 76 -0.94 6.56 -18.31
N ASN A 77 -1.57 6.18 -19.42
CA ASN A 77 -1.90 4.80 -19.79
C ASN A 77 -0.67 3.90 -20.03
N GLU A 78 0.52 4.48 -20.16
CA GLU A 78 1.79 3.77 -20.38
C GLU A 78 2.70 3.80 -19.15
N LYS A 79 2.33 4.56 -18.11
CA LYS A 79 3.16 4.68 -16.91
C LYS A 79 3.01 3.45 -16.02
N PRO A 80 4.10 3.03 -15.33
CA PRO A 80 4.01 2.04 -14.28
C PRO A 80 3.08 2.51 -13.15
N THR A 81 2.32 1.57 -12.60
CA THR A 81 1.63 1.73 -11.32
C THR A 81 2.49 1.08 -10.25
N PHE A 82 2.79 1.82 -9.20
CA PHE A 82 3.56 1.33 -8.05
C PHE A 82 2.64 1.16 -6.85
N TYR A 83 2.82 0.04 -6.16
CA TYR A 83 2.17 -0.26 -4.91
C TYR A 83 3.24 -0.45 -3.84
N GLU A 84 3.07 0.21 -2.69
CA GLU A 84 3.94 0.05 -1.53
C GLU A 84 3.08 -0.13 -0.29
N LEU A 85 3.41 -1.12 0.53
CA LEU A 85 2.79 -1.39 1.81
C LEU A 85 3.88 -1.62 2.86
N THR A 86 3.76 -0.95 4.00
CA THR A 86 4.57 -1.22 5.19
C THR A 86 3.66 -1.59 6.34
N PHE A 87 3.91 -2.73 6.98
CA PHE A 87 3.07 -3.25 8.07
C PHE A 87 3.91 -3.94 9.15
N LEU A 88 3.30 -4.16 10.32
CA LEU A 88 3.93 -4.80 11.48
C LEU A 88 3.30 -6.18 11.71
N VAL A 89 4.13 -7.21 11.88
CA VAL A 89 3.69 -8.52 12.38
C VAL A 89 4.52 -8.86 13.62
N GLY A 90 3.85 -9.00 14.76
CA GLY A 90 4.54 -9.10 16.06
C GLY A 90 5.36 -7.84 16.33
N LYS A 91 6.68 -7.94 16.33
CA LYS A 91 7.62 -6.81 16.53
C LYS A 91 8.42 -6.45 15.28
N ILE A 92 8.20 -7.16 14.18
CA ILE A 92 8.97 -7.03 12.94
C ILE A 92 8.18 -6.16 11.96
N ARG A 93 8.87 -5.20 11.35
CA ARG A 93 8.29 -4.31 10.33
C ARG A 93 8.68 -4.84 8.97
N TYR A 94 7.66 -5.06 8.13
CA TYR A 94 7.79 -5.56 6.78
C TYR A 94 7.48 -4.44 5.80
N ARG A 95 8.28 -4.34 4.74
CA ARG A 95 8.00 -3.50 3.58
C ARG A 95 7.82 -4.37 2.34
N TYR A 96 6.77 -4.11 1.60
CA TYR A 96 6.48 -4.70 0.30
C TYR A 96 6.36 -3.58 -0.73
N ALA A 97 7.06 -3.70 -1.86
CA ALA A 97 6.95 -2.76 -2.97
C ALA A 97 6.97 -3.50 -4.30
N ASP A 98 6.00 -3.18 -5.16
CA ASP A 98 5.88 -3.77 -6.49
C ASP A 98 5.46 -2.72 -7.53
N GLY A 99 5.85 -2.93 -8.78
CA GLY A 99 5.60 -2.03 -9.90
C GLY A 99 5.11 -2.80 -11.12
N ALA A 100 3.95 -2.39 -11.66
CA ALA A 100 3.36 -2.99 -12.85
C ALA A 100 3.30 -1.97 -14.01
N THR A 101 3.89 -2.32 -15.15
CA THR A 101 3.81 -1.59 -16.43
C THR A 101 2.82 -2.27 -17.38
N LYS A 102 2.37 -1.52 -18.41
CA LYS A 102 1.51 -2.03 -19.49
C LYS A 102 2.19 -3.18 -20.27
N ASP A 103 3.50 -3.03 -20.54
CA ASP A 103 4.33 -4.05 -21.17
C ASP A 103 5.24 -4.69 -20.11
N MET A 104 5.08 -5.99 -19.93
CA MET A 104 5.75 -6.78 -18.90
C MET A 104 7.25 -6.89 -19.20
N GLY A 105 8.12 -6.25 -18.41
CA GLY A 105 9.56 -6.34 -18.63
C GLY A 105 10.47 -5.85 -17.50
N SER A 106 10.05 -4.91 -16.65
CA SER A 106 10.86 -4.45 -15.51
C SER A 106 10.11 -4.61 -14.20
N MET A 107 9.97 -5.87 -13.78
CA MET A 107 9.54 -6.21 -12.43
C MET A 107 10.71 -5.91 -11.48
N SER A 108 10.74 -4.71 -10.89
CA SER A 108 11.68 -4.40 -9.81
C SER A 108 11.07 -4.87 -8.50
N ARG A 109 11.20 -6.16 -8.23
CA ARG A 109 10.76 -6.79 -6.99
C ARG A 109 11.69 -6.38 -5.86
N TRP A 110 11.20 -5.56 -4.93
CA TRP A 110 11.84 -5.38 -3.63
C TRP A 110 11.10 -6.29 -2.65
N GLY A 111 11.75 -7.39 -2.29
CA GLY A 111 11.19 -8.40 -1.38
C GLY A 111 10.98 -7.84 0.02
N PHE A 112 10.39 -8.67 0.89
CA PHE A 112 10.23 -8.34 2.30
C PHE A 112 11.57 -7.96 2.92
N GLU A 113 11.70 -6.70 3.33
CA GLU A 113 12.84 -6.22 4.10
C GLU A 113 12.42 -6.09 5.56
N ASP A 114 13.20 -6.71 6.46
CA ASP A 114 13.07 -6.53 7.90
C ASP A 114 13.65 -5.16 8.27
N LEU A 115 12.75 -4.21 8.52
CA LEU A 115 13.11 -2.90 9.02
C LEU A 115 13.26 -2.98 10.55
N ARG A 116 14.47 -3.30 11.01
CA ARG A 116 14.82 -3.38 12.44
C ARG A 116 14.67 -2.06 13.19
#